data_AF-A0A7S2RP18-F1
#
_entry.id   AF-A0A7S2RP18-F1
#
_cell.length_a   1.000
_cell.length_b   1.000
_cell.length_c   1.000
_cell.angle_alpha   90.00
_cell.angle_beta   90.00
_cell.angle_gamma   90.00
#
_symmetry.space_group_name_H-M   'P 1'
#
loop_
_entity.id
_entity.type
_entity.pdbx_description
1 polymer ?
#
loop_
_entity_poly.entity_id
_entity_poly.type
_entity_poly.pdbx_seq_one_letter_code
_entity_poly.pdbx_strand_id
1 'polypeptide(L)'
;QLQVGRDLLRRRSTNLLSQLLPELESSNMTRRRGVAAALRNCCYETSDHDWLLHDLKTLNYILFALAGPEELAPDEIDGMDEDLLRRLQEAGPSKVRETDSETRTSLLGALHLLCTNKASRQFLRRKRAYPIIRNLDAAETDEAVSEVVFGIVNFLVRDEEEGDNEEILGAKPPSADGASAEAPPNTRVRPAASERAKESPFVRKKELLDADADSALSQVD
;
A
#
# COMPACT_ATOMS: atom_id res chain seq x y z
N GLN A 1 -12.15 -16.83 -9.87
CA GLN A 1 -12.88 -15.81 -10.66
C GLN A 1 -12.62 -16.02 -12.13
N LEU A 2 -13.64 -15.84 -12.97
CA LEU A 2 -13.62 -16.11 -14.40
C LEU A 2 -12.80 -15.04 -15.14
N GLN A 3 -11.80 -15.47 -15.91
CA GLN A 3 -10.89 -14.63 -16.71
C GLN A 3 -11.64 -13.63 -17.61
N VAL A 4 -12.78 -14.06 -18.16
CA VAL A 4 -13.68 -13.27 -19.01
C VAL A 4 -14.12 -11.94 -18.36
N GLY A 5 -14.39 -11.94 -17.05
CA GLY A 5 -14.81 -10.72 -16.35
C GLY A 5 -13.69 -9.70 -16.23
N ARG A 6 -12.45 -10.16 -16.00
CA ARG A 6 -11.27 -9.27 -15.96
C ARG A 6 -11.00 -8.70 -17.34
N ASP A 7 -11.10 -9.51 -18.37
CA ASP A 7 -10.85 -9.08 -19.75
C ASP A 7 -11.83 -7.97 -20.17
N LEU A 8 -13.09 -8.02 -19.72
CA LEU A 8 -14.07 -6.96 -19.97
C LEU A 8 -13.67 -5.64 -19.30
N LEU A 9 -13.23 -5.68 -18.04
CA LEU A 9 -12.81 -4.49 -17.29
C LEU A 9 -11.49 -3.89 -17.82
N ARG A 10 -10.60 -4.75 -18.33
CA ARG A 10 -9.31 -4.38 -18.93
C ARG A 10 -9.42 -3.81 -20.35
N ARG A 11 -10.59 -3.85 -20.98
CA ARG A 11 -10.77 -3.32 -22.34
C ARG A 11 -10.61 -1.80 -22.35
N ARG A 12 -9.50 -1.35 -22.93
CA ARG A 12 -9.19 0.09 -23.14
C ARG A 12 -10.24 0.82 -23.97
N SER A 13 -10.95 0.12 -24.87
CA SER A 13 -12.00 0.72 -25.70
C SER A 13 -13.25 1.13 -24.92
N THR A 14 -13.54 0.47 -23.80
CA THR A 14 -14.77 0.74 -23.02
C THR A 14 -14.54 1.72 -21.88
N ASN A 15 -13.27 1.90 -21.45
CA ASN A 15 -12.92 2.72 -20.29
C ASN A 15 -13.78 2.40 -19.06
N LEU A 16 -14.15 1.12 -18.89
CA LEU A 16 -15.10 0.73 -17.86
C LEU A 16 -14.45 0.83 -16.47
N LEU A 17 -13.20 0.40 -16.34
CA LEU A 17 -12.49 0.47 -15.08
C LEU A 17 -12.30 1.92 -14.61
N SER A 18 -11.97 2.87 -15.49
CA SER A 18 -11.82 4.28 -15.13
C SER A 18 -13.13 4.91 -14.62
N GLN A 19 -14.27 4.49 -15.17
CA GLN A 19 -15.59 4.92 -14.71
C GLN A 19 -15.96 4.34 -13.35
N LEU A 20 -15.42 3.17 -12.99
CA LEU A 20 -15.70 2.51 -11.71
C LEU A 20 -14.83 3.04 -10.57
N LEU A 21 -13.60 3.50 -10.84
CA LEU A 21 -12.67 3.94 -9.79
C LEU A 21 -13.24 5.02 -8.83
N PRO A 22 -13.98 6.05 -9.29
CA PRO A 22 -14.61 7.02 -8.40
C PRO A 22 -15.64 6.42 -7.43
N GLU A 23 -16.24 5.27 -7.76
CA GLU A 23 -17.21 4.61 -6.87
C GLU A 23 -16.54 4.00 -5.62
N LEU A 24 -15.20 3.99 -5.53
CA LEU A 24 -14.48 3.70 -4.29
C LEU A 24 -14.75 4.72 -3.18
N GLU A 25 -15.30 5.90 -3.49
CA GLU A 25 -15.71 6.92 -2.51
C GLU A 25 -17.23 6.97 -2.31
N SER A 26 -17.97 6.04 -2.91
CA SER A 26 -19.42 6.03 -2.80
C SER A 26 -19.85 5.78 -1.35
N SER A 27 -20.99 6.37 -0.95
CA SER A 27 -21.58 6.13 0.38
C SER A 27 -22.01 4.66 0.58
N ASN A 28 -22.22 3.93 -0.51
CA ASN A 28 -22.66 2.55 -0.48
C ASN A 28 -21.49 1.57 -0.33
N MET A 29 -21.40 0.93 0.84
CA MET A 29 -20.37 -0.06 1.17
C MET A 29 -20.29 -1.20 0.16
N THR A 30 -21.42 -1.73 -0.31
CA THR A 30 -21.45 -2.85 -1.26
C THR A 30 -20.82 -2.47 -2.60
N ARG A 31 -20.99 -1.22 -3.05
CA ARG A 31 -20.34 -0.73 -4.28
C ARG A 31 -18.85 -0.62 -4.08
N ARG A 32 -18.40 -0.01 -2.99
CA ARG A 32 -16.97 0.10 -2.66
C ARG A 32 -16.29 -1.27 -2.61
N ARG A 33 -16.90 -2.24 -1.90
CA ARG A 33 -16.43 -3.64 -1.85
C ARG A 33 -16.31 -4.26 -3.23
N GLY A 34 -17.34 -4.13 -4.06
CA GLY A 34 -17.37 -4.69 -5.41
C GLY A 34 -16.27 -4.10 -6.31
N VAL A 35 -16.10 -2.77 -6.27
CA VAL A 35 -15.10 -2.07 -7.06
C VAL A 35 -13.69 -2.38 -6.57
N ALA A 36 -13.44 -2.37 -5.26
CA ALA A 36 -12.14 -2.70 -4.68
C ALA A 36 -11.74 -4.15 -5.02
N ALA A 37 -12.67 -5.09 -4.92
CA ALA A 37 -12.44 -6.47 -5.33
C ALA A 37 -12.13 -6.55 -6.84
N ALA A 38 -12.94 -5.90 -7.69
CA ALA A 38 -12.72 -5.87 -9.13
C ALA A 38 -11.34 -5.28 -9.51
N LEU A 39 -10.95 -4.18 -8.87
CA LEU A 39 -9.65 -3.53 -9.04
C LEU A 39 -8.51 -4.49 -8.67
N ARG A 40 -8.58 -5.12 -7.49
CA ARG A 40 -7.59 -6.12 -7.07
C ARG A 40 -7.41 -7.23 -8.11
N ASN A 41 -8.50 -7.70 -8.70
CA ASN A 41 -8.43 -8.75 -9.72
C ASN A 41 -7.77 -8.28 -11.01
N CYS A 42 -7.94 -7.00 -11.37
CA CYS A 42 -7.27 -6.39 -12.53
C CYS A 42 -5.75 -6.24 -12.29
N CYS A 43 -5.33 -6.02 -11.03
CA CYS A 43 -3.91 -5.94 -10.66
C CYS A 43 -3.18 -7.29 -10.67
N TYR A 44 -3.86 -8.42 -10.94
CA TYR A 44 -3.23 -9.74 -10.94
C TYR A 44 -2.22 -9.91 -12.08
N GLU A 45 -2.47 -9.28 -13.24
CA GLU A 45 -1.58 -9.36 -14.39
C GLU A 45 -0.53 -8.24 -14.32
N THR A 46 0.75 -8.60 -14.23
CA THR A 46 1.85 -7.62 -14.10
C THR A 46 2.04 -6.79 -15.37
N SER A 47 1.68 -7.34 -16.55
CA SER A 47 1.76 -6.61 -17.82
C SER A 47 0.86 -5.37 -17.88
N ASP A 48 -0.17 -5.32 -17.04
CA ASP A 48 -1.12 -4.21 -17.01
C ASP A 48 -0.75 -3.13 -15.98
N HIS A 49 0.25 -3.36 -15.12
CA HIS A 49 0.56 -2.46 -14.01
C HIS A 49 0.93 -1.05 -14.48
N ASP A 50 1.65 -0.95 -15.59
CA ASP A 50 2.01 0.33 -16.20
C ASP A 50 0.75 1.14 -16.57
N TRP A 51 -0.16 0.52 -17.30
CA TRP A 51 -1.45 1.11 -17.69
C TRP A 51 -2.31 1.48 -16.46
N LEU A 52 -2.38 0.61 -15.45
CA LEU A 52 -3.15 0.87 -14.23
C LEU A 52 -2.59 2.07 -13.45
N LEU A 53 -1.27 2.17 -13.31
CA LEU A 53 -0.60 3.22 -12.54
C LEU A 53 -0.55 4.55 -13.28
N HIS A 54 -0.20 4.54 -14.56
CA HIS A 54 0.05 5.75 -15.35
C HIS A 54 -1.21 6.30 -16.01
N ASP A 55 -1.98 5.47 -16.72
CA ASP A 55 -3.16 5.94 -17.46
C ASP A 55 -4.38 6.08 -16.55
N LEU A 56 -4.65 5.07 -15.71
CA LEU A 56 -5.82 5.07 -14.84
C LEU A 56 -5.59 5.77 -13.49
N LYS A 57 -4.34 6.09 -13.15
CA LYS A 57 -3.95 6.66 -11.86
C LYS A 57 -4.55 5.89 -10.68
N THR A 58 -4.64 4.56 -10.76
CA THR A 58 -5.31 3.73 -9.73
C THR A 58 -4.73 3.94 -8.34
N LEU A 59 -3.42 4.22 -8.27
CA LEU A 59 -2.72 4.50 -7.03
C LEU A 59 -3.37 5.66 -6.25
N ASN A 60 -3.79 6.73 -6.92
CA ASN A 60 -4.42 7.87 -6.26
C ASN A 60 -5.73 7.48 -5.59
N TYR A 61 -6.57 6.68 -6.26
CA TYR A 61 -7.83 6.21 -5.70
C TYR A 61 -7.62 5.26 -4.52
N ILE A 62 -6.67 4.33 -4.63
CA ILE A 62 -6.30 3.41 -3.55
C ILE A 62 -5.80 4.20 -2.33
N LEU A 63 -4.83 5.09 -2.53
CA LEU A 63 -4.23 5.88 -1.45
C LEU A 63 -5.25 6.81 -0.80
N PHE A 64 -6.12 7.45 -1.59
CA PHE A 64 -7.17 8.31 -1.04
C PHE A 64 -8.16 7.53 -0.16
N ALA A 65 -8.57 6.34 -0.57
CA ALA A 65 -9.47 5.49 0.23
C ALA A 65 -8.81 5.02 1.54
N LEU A 66 -7.51 4.73 1.51
CA LEU A 66 -6.73 4.26 2.66
C LEU A 66 -6.23 5.40 3.59
N ALA A 67 -6.18 6.64 3.11
CA ALA A 67 -5.81 7.80 3.90
C ALA A 67 -6.87 8.12 4.96
N GLY A 68 -6.41 8.45 6.17
CA GLY A 68 -7.24 8.94 7.27
C GLY A 68 -7.09 10.44 7.48
N PRO A 69 -7.47 10.95 8.66
CA PRO A 69 -7.40 12.36 8.99
C PRO A 69 -5.99 12.80 9.45
N GLU A 70 -4.99 11.92 9.41
CA GLU A 70 -3.64 12.23 9.87
C GLU A 70 -2.95 13.22 8.92
N GLU A 71 -2.31 14.24 9.49
CA GLU A 71 -1.55 15.22 8.72
C GLU A 71 -0.24 14.60 8.18
N LEU A 72 0.13 15.00 6.96
CA LEU A 72 1.39 14.63 6.32
C LEU A 72 2.37 15.79 6.45
N ALA A 73 3.62 15.47 6.79
CA ALA A 73 4.65 16.50 6.88
C ALA A 73 5.01 17.06 5.48
N PRO A 74 5.53 18.30 5.37
CA PRO A 74 5.87 18.90 4.08
C PRO A 74 6.83 18.06 3.22
N ASP A 75 7.79 17.36 3.84
CA ASP A 75 8.72 16.45 3.18
C ASP A 75 8.06 15.13 2.72
N GLU A 76 6.98 14.72 3.38
CA GLU A 76 6.17 13.56 2.99
C GLU A 76 5.23 13.89 1.82
N ILE A 77 4.88 15.17 1.66
CA ILE A 77 4.03 15.68 0.57
C ILE A 77 4.85 15.94 -0.70
N ASP A 78 6.13 16.31 -0.57
CA ASP A 78 7.00 16.61 -1.70
C ASP A 78 7.20 15.40 -2.63
N GLY A 79 6.64 15.46 -3.84
CA GLY A 79 6.63 14.36 -4.82
C GLY A 79 5.34 13.53 -4.87
N MET A 80 4.38 13.79 -3.98
CA MET A 80 3.03 13.21 -4.07
C MET A 80 2.34 13.67 -5.36
N ASP A 81 1.41 12.86 -5.87
CA ASP A 81 0.61 13.26 -7.01
C ASP A 81 -0.28 14.47 -6.69
N GLU A 82 -0.27 15.48 -7.55
CA GLU A 82 -0.99 16.75 -7.32
C GLU A 82 -2.50 16.55 -7.17
N ASP A 83 -3.09 15.63 -7.94
CA ASP A 83 -4.53 15.33 -7.85
C ASP A 83 -4.88 14.66 -6.51
N LEU A 84 -4.02 13.77 -6.02
CA LEU A 84 -4.20 13.13 -4.72
C LEU A 84 -4.05 14.15 -3.59
N LEU A 85 -3.00 14.98 -3.64
CA LEU A 85 -2.73 15.99 -2.64
C LEU A 85 -3.89 17.00 -2.54
N ARG A 86 -4.37 17.52 -3.69
CA ARG A 86 -5.51 18.44 -3.73
C ARG A 86 -6.72 17.82 -3.04
N ARG A 87 -7.05 16.57 -3.37
CA ARG A 87 -8.21 15.87 -2.78
C ARG A 87 -8.06 15.63 -1.28
N LEU A 88 -6.86 15.31 -0.81
CA LEU A 88 -6.59 15.17 0.63
C LEU A 88 -6.73 16.51 1.35
N GLN A 89 -6.25 17.61 0.77
CA GLN A 89 -6.40 18.96 1.32
C GLN A 89 -7.86 19.42 1.36
N GLU A 90 -8.63 19.14 0.30
CA GLU A 90 -10.07 19.42 0.23
C GLU A 90 -10.86 18.67 1.32
N ALA A 91 -10.49 17.41 1.59
CA ALA A 91 -11.11 16.63 2.65
C ALA A 91 -10.66 17.08 4.06
N GLY A 92 -9.39 17.44 4.21
CA GLY A 92 -8.79 17.93 5.45
C GLY A 92 -9.08 17.02 6.65
N PRO A 93 -9.39 17.59 7.85
CA PRO A 93 -9.62 16.80 9.06
C PRO A 93 -10.93 16.00 9.02
N SER A 94 -11.81 16.25 8.04
CA SER A 94 -13.04 15.47 7.85
C SER A 94 -12.80 14.16 7.09
N LYS A 95 -11.57 13.92 6.63
CA LYS A 95 -11.24 12.71 5.88
C LYS A 95 -11.40 11.47 6.75
N VAL A 96 -12.36 10.63 6.38
CA VAL A 96 -12.57 9.32 7.00
C VAL A 96 -11.86 8.26 6.16
N ARG A 97 -11.03 7.45 6.83
CA ARG A 97 -10.43 6.25 6.26
C ARG A 97 -11.51 5.22 5.94
N GLU A 98 -11.32 4.40 4.90
CA GLU A 98 -12.25 3.30 4.61
C GLU A 98 -12.55 2.48 5.88
N THR A 99 -13.82 2.43 6.26
CA THR A 99 -14.25 1.84 7.53
C THR A 99 -14.37 0.32 7.42
N ASP A 100 -14.67 -0.17 6.22
CA ASP A 100 -14.89 -1.59 5.95
C ASP A 100 -13.58 -2.37 5.77
N SER A 101 -13.34 -3.37 6.63
CA SER A 101 -12.10 -4.16 6.60
C SER A 101 -11.94 -5.01 5.34
N GLU A 102 -13.04 -5.54 4.77
CA GLU A 102 -12.99 -6.29 3.50
C GLU A 102 -12.56 -5.40 2.32
N THR A 103 -13.10 -4.17 2.27
CA THR A 103 -12.70 -3.17 1.27
C THR A 103 -11.22 -2.79 1.46
N ARG A 104 -10.78 -2.50 2.69
CA ARG A 104 -9.36 -2.22 2.98
C ARG A 104 -8.46 -3.37 2.55
N THR A 105 -8.82 -4.61 2.89
CA THR A 105 -8.08 -5.83 2.50
C THR A 105 -7.97 -5.94 0.98
N SER A 106 -9.05 -5.66 0.25
CA SER A 106 -9.05 -5.72 -1.21
C SER A 106 -8.14 -4.65 -1.83
N LEU A 107 -8.19 -3.41 -1.32
CA LEU A 107 -7.36 -2.30 -1.77
C LEU A 107 -5.86 -2.54 -1.46
N LEU A 108 -5.55 -3.02 -0.26
CA LEU A 108 -4.19 -3.39 0.12
C LEU A 108 -3.69 -4.59 -0.69
N GLY A 109 -4.55 -5.57 -0.95
CA GLY A 109 -4.23 -6.66 -1.86
C GLY A 109 -3.92 -6.18 -3.28
N ALA A 110 -4.65 -5.18 -3.79
CA ALA A 110 -4.34 -4.55 -5.08
C ALA A 110 -2.98 -3.86 -5.03
N LEU A 111 -2.70 -3.10 -3.97
CA LEU A 111 -1.42 -2.41 -3.78
C LEU A 111 -0.24 -3.37 -3.66
N HIS A 112 -0.41 -4.48 -2.94
CA HIS A 112 0.58 -5.55 -2.82
C HIS A 112 0.89 -6.18 -4.17
N LEU A 113 -0.14 -6.46 -4.99
CA LEU A 113 0.06 -6.97 -6.35
C LEU A 113 0.81 -5.96 -7.21
N LEU A 114 0.50 -4.66 -7.14
CA LEU A 114 1.25 -3.61 -7.83
C LEU A 114 2.71 -3.53 -7.37
N CYS A 115 3.01 -3.88 -6.10
CA CYS A 115 4.38 -3.95 -5.60
C CYS A 115 5.19 -5.15 -6.12
N THR A 116 4.63 -6.07 -6.90
CA THR A 116 5.38 -7.24 -7.40
C THR A 116 6.43 -6.88 -8.45
N ASN A 117 6.20 -5.83 -9.25
CA ASN A 117 7.15 -5.32 -10.24
C ASN A 117 8.05 -4.20 -9.66
N LYS A 118 9.35 -4.25 -9.96
CA LYS A 118 10.35 -3.22 -9.60
C LYS A 118 9.95 -1.83 -10.09
N ALA A 119 9.55 -1.70 -11.35
CA ALA A 119 9.16 -0.41 -11.93
C ALA A 119 7.97 0.21 -11.17
N SER A 120 6.98 -0.62 -10.83
CA SER A 120 5.82 -0.22 -10.04
C SER A 120 6.21 0.18 -8.62
N ARG A 121 7.09 -0.57 -7.93
CA ARG A 121 7.59 -0.17 -6.61
C ARG A 121 8.30 1.19 -6.64
N GLN A 122 9.15 1.41 -7.64
CA GLN A 122 9.81 2.70 -7.83
C GLN A 122 8.79 3.82 -8.06
N PHE A 123 7.75 3.58 -8.86
CA PHE A 123 6.65 4.53 -9.06
C PHE A 123 5.94 4.86 -7.75
N LEU A 124 5.55 3.85 -6.95
CA LEU A 124 4.89 4.03 -5.66
C LEU A 124 5.75 4.83 -4.66
N ARG A 125 7.07 4.59 -4.62
CA ARG A 125 8.01 5.36 -3.80
C ARG A 125 8.11 6.81 -4.25
N ARG A 126 8.26 7.04 -5.56
CA ARG A 126 8.30 8.39 -6.15
C ARG A 126 7.03 9.18 -5.83
N LYS A 127 5.87 8.51 -5.84
CA LYS A 127 4.55 9.10 -5.54
C LYS A 127 4.21 9.16 -4.05
N ARG A 128 5.19 8.94 -3.16
CA ARG A 128 5.04 9.05 -1.69
C ARG A 128 3.88 8.21 -1.15
N ALA A 129 3.76 6.95 -1.58
CA ALA A 129 2.76 6.03 -1.05
C ALA A 129 3.02 5.64 0.43
N TYR A 130 4.30 5.57 0.84
CA TYR A 130 4.70 5.05 2.15
C TYR A 130 4.10 5.81 3.36
N PRO A 131 4.13 7.15 3.45
CA PRO A 131 3.54 7.88 4.57
C PRO A 131 2.08 7.51 4.86
N ILE A 132 1.27 7.37 3.80
CA ILE A 132 -0.14 6.99 3.93
C ILE A 132 -0.28 5.56 4.47
N ILE A 133 0.53 4.62 3.96
CA ILE A 133 0.52 3.22 4.41
C ILE A 133 1.05 3.08 5.83
N ARG A 134 2.05 3.87 6.23
CA ARG A 134 2.57 3.93 7.61
C ARG A 134 1.48 4.40 8.57
N ASN A 135 0.77 5.48 8.22
CA ASN A 135 -0.31 6.01 9.07
C ASN A 135 -1.48 5.01 9.16
N LEU A 136 -1.79 4.31 8.06
CA LEU A 136 -2.74 3.20 8.07
C LEU A 136 -2.31 2.07 9.02
N ASP A 137 -1.06 1.61 8.95
CA ASP A 137 -0.53 0.55 9.84
C ASP A 137 -0.66 0.93 11.32
N ALA A 138 -0.37 2.19 11.65
CA ALA A 138 -0.47 2.69 13.02
C ALA A 138 -1.91 2.72 13.55
N ALA A 139 -2.89 2.95 12.66
CA ALA A 139 -4.31 3.03 13.00
C ALA A 139 -5.05 1.68 12.88
N GLU A 140 -4.47 0.68 12.21
CA GLU A 140 -5.11 -0.60 11.94
C GLU A 140 -5.15 -1.49 13.19
N THR A 141 -6.31 -2.11 13.41
CA THR A 141 -6.54 -3.01 14.55
C THR A 141 -6.75 -4.46 14.11
N ASP A 142 -7.10 -4.68 12.84
CA ASP A 142 -7.28 -6.01 12.27
C ASP A 142 -5.92 -6.64 11.95
N GLU A 143 -5.64 -7.79 12.56
CA GLU A 143 -4.38 -8.51 12.40
C GLU A 143 -4.17 -9.03 10.97
N ALA A 144 -5.23 -9.49 10.30
CA ALA A 144 -5.14 -9.99 8.94
C ALA A 144 -4.80 -8.87 7.96
N VAL A 145 -5.35 -7.67 8.18
CA VAL A 145 -5.03 -6.48 7.39
C VAL A 145 -3.58 -6.03 7.64
N SER A 146 -3.17 -6.04 8.90
CA SER A 146 -1.81 -5.65 9.31
C SER A 146 -0.72 -6.50 8.66
N GLU A 147 -0.96 -7.81 8.48
CA GLU A 147 -0.01 -8.69 7.79
C GLU A 147 0.22 -8.28 6.33
N VAL A 148 -0.85 -7.92 5.62
CA VAL A 148 -0.76 -7.45 4.23
C VAL A 148 -0.03 -6.11 4.17
N VAL A 149 -0.32 -5.20 5.11
CA VAL A 149 0.36 -3.89 5.22
C VAL A 149 1.85 -4.06 5.45
N PHE A 150 2.25 -4.96 6.35
CA PHE A 150 3.66 -5.25 6.62
C PHE A 150 4.41 -5.70 5.36
N GLY A 151 3.80 -6.56 4.54
CA GLY A 151 4.36 -6.95 3.24
C GLY A 151 4.59 -5.77 2.30
N ILE A 152 3.62 -4.85 2.22
CA ILE A 152 3.74 -3.64 1.38
C ILE A 152 4.82 -2.71 1.92
N VAL A 153 4.87 -2.49 3.24
CA VAL A 153 5.91 -1.66 3.87
C VAL A 153 7.30 -2.20 3.58
N ASN A 154 7.50 -3.52 3.68
CA ASN A 154 8.78 -4.14 3.32
C ASN A 154 9.16 -3.89 1.86
N PHE A 155 8.21 -3.96 0.93
CA PHE A 155 8.46 -3.60 -0.45
C PHE A 155 8.82 -2.13 -0.60
N LEU A 156 8.18 -1.20 0.12
CA LEU A 156 8.43 0.23 -0.06
C LEU A 156 9.71 0.73 0.62
N VAL A 157 10.09 0.14 1.76
CA VAL A 157 11.25 0.58 2.56
C VAL A 157 12.57 -0.01 2.05
N ARG A 158 12.55 -1.19 1.42
CA ARG A 158 13.78 -1.79 0.88
C ARG A 158 14.32 -0.95 -0.28
N ASP A 159 15.53 -0.42 -0.11
CA ASP A 159 16.28 0.18 -1.20
C ASP A 159 16.66 -0.94 -2.18
N GLU A 160 16.19 -0.84 -3.41
CA GLU A 160 16.61 -1.74 -4.48
C GLU A 160 17.73 -1.04 -5.22
N GLU A 161 18.96 -1.29 -4.79
CA GLU A 161 20.12 -0.95 -5.61
C GLU A 161 20.03 -1.67 -6.97
N GLU A 162 20.69 -1.11 -7.98
CA GLU A 162 20.74 -1.65 -9.34
C GLU A 162 21.49 -3.00 -9.35
N GLY A 163 20.81 -4.08 -8.98
CA GLY A 163 21.42 -5.42 -8.98
C GLY A 163 20.52 -6.58 -8.55
N ASP A 164 19.41 -6.31 -7.86
CA ASP A 164 18.56 -7.40 -7.36
C ASP A 164 17.64 -7.96 -8.45
N ASN A 165 18.07 -9.10 -9.00
CA ASN A 165 17.41 -9.89 -10.02
C ASN A 165 15.98 -10.31 -9.62
N GLU A 166 15.15 -10.34 -10.66
CA GLU A 166 13.77 -10.82 -10.70
C GLU A 166 13.68 -12.31 -10.33
N GLU A 167 13.44 -12.66 -9.06
CA GLU A 167 12.92 -14.02 -8.77
C GLU A 167 12.23 -14.15 -7.41
N ILE A 168 11.12 -13.46 -7.16
CA ILE A 168 10.23 -13.84 -6.05
C ILE A 168 8.76 -13.67 -6.48
N LEU A 169 8.16 -14.77 -6.97
CA LEU A 169 6.80 -15.28 -6.66
C LEU A 169 6.25 -16.20 -7.77
N GLY A 170 6.92 -17.34 -7.98
CA GLY A 170 6.31 -18.52 -8.60
C GLY A 170 5.73 -19.46 -7.53
N ALA A 171 4.77 -19.02 -6.72
CA ALA A 171 4.11 -19.88 -5.74
C ALA A 171 2.70 -20.27 -6.24
N LYS A 172 2.62 -21.46 -6.83
CA LYS A 172 1.37 -22.18 -7.16
C LYS A 172 0.50 -22.33 -5.91
N PRO A 173 -0.84 -22.19 -5.99
CA PRO A 173 -1.71 -22.40 -4.82
C PRO A 173 -1.61 -23.85 -4.34
N PRO A 174 -1.51 -24.10 -3.01
CA PRO A 174 -1.43 -25.44 -2.48
C PRO A 174 -2.76 -26.17 -2.68
N SER A 175 -2.68 -27.27 -3.41
CA SER A 175 -3.71 -28.31 -3.50
C SER A 175 -4.00 -28.85 -2.10
N ALA A 176 -5.28 -29.01 -1.78
CA ALA A 176 -5.75 -29.69 -0.58
C ALA A 176 -5.49 -31.21 -0.72
N ASP A 177 -4.75 -31.79 0.21
CA ASP A 177 -4.93 -33.15 0.73
C ASP A 177 -4.13 -33.27 2.04
N GLY A 178 -4.80 -33.74 3.09
CA GLY A 178 -4.43 -33.49 4.48
C GLY A 178 -3.40 -34.43 5.12
N ALA A 179 -2.90 -34.02 6.29
CA ALA A 179 -2.59 -34.86 7.45
C ALA A 179 -2.15 -33.97 8.63
N SER A 180 -2.67 -34.25 9.82
CA SER A 180 -2.43 -33.57 11.09
C SER A 180 -0.96 -33.60 11.54
N ALA A 181 -0.47 -32.49 12.09
CA ALA A 181 0.61 -32.48 13.08
C ALA A 181 0.52 -31.20 13.94
N GLU A 182 0.51 -31.38 15.25
CA GLU A 182 0.40 -30.36 16.30
C GLU A 182 1.50 -29.28 16.20
N ALA A 183 1.13 -28.02 16.44
CA ALA A 183 2.05 -26.89 16.59
C ALA A 183 2.22 -26.52 18.08
N PRO A 184 3.45 -26.21 18.56
CA PRO A 184 3.70 -25.84 19.94
C PRO A 184 3.21 -24.41 20.25
N PRO A 185 2.91 -24.08 21.52
CA PRO A 185 2.39 -22.77 21.88
C PRO A 185 3.57 -21.78 21.92
N ASN A 186 3.53 -20.75 21.08
CA ASN A 186 4.43 -19.61 21.25
C ASN A 186 3.65 -18.31 21.12
N THR A 187 3.09 -17.88 22.25
CA THR A 187 2.60 -16.53 22.50
C THR A 187 3.78 -15.56 22.45
N ARG A 188 4.17 -15.14 21.24
CA ARG A 188 4.91 -13.89 21.07
C ARG A 188 3.94 -12.74 21.25
N VAL A 189 3.90 -12.20 22.47
CA VAL A 189 3.24 -10.93 22.75
C VAL A 189 3.87 -9.86 21.85
N ARG A 190 3.09 -9.29 20.92
CA ARG A 190 3.54 -8.23 20.02
C ARG A 190 3.56 -6.90 20.78
N PRO A 191 4.63 -6.09 20.68
CA PRO A 191 4.71 -4.78 21.33
C PRO A 191 3.68 -3.79 20.77
N ALA A 192 3.40 -2.72 21.52
CA ALA A 192 2.34 -1.75 21.22
C ALA A 192 2.67 -0.89 19.98
N ALA A 193 1.65 -0.38 19.30
CA ALA A 193 1.79 0.40 18.06
C ALA A 193 2.67 1.66 18.19
N SER A 194 2.75 2.25 19.39
CA SER A 194 3.62 3.40 19.68
C SER A 194 5.12 3.06 19.69
N GLU A 195 5.48 1.80 19.94
CA GLU A 195 6.87 1.33 19.90
C GLU A 195 7.30 1.03 18.46
N ARG A 196 6.37 0.56 17.61
CA ARG A 196 6.63 0.26 16.18
C ARG A 196 6.98 1.50 15.34
N ALA A 197 6.36 2.64 15.61
CA ALA A 197 6.66 3.89 14.89
C ALA A 197 8.11 4.37 15.13
N LYS A 198 8.67 4.07 16.31
CA LYS A 198 10.06 4.42 16.69
C LYS A 198 11.10 3.47 16.09
N GLU A 199 10.71 2.23 15.79
CA GLU A 199 11.62 1.22 15.22
C GLU A 199 11.69 1.22 13.69
N SER A 200 10.99 2.15 13.03
CA SER A 200 11.02 2.25 11.57
C SER A 200 12.47 2.42 11.08
N PRO A 201 12.91 1.66 10.05
CA PRO A 201 14.26 1.74 9.50
C PRO A 201 14.65 3.16 9.05
N PHE A 202 13.67 3.97 8.63
CA PHE A 202 13.90 5.37 8.25
C PHE A 202 14.07 6.30 9.45
N VAL A 203 13.34 6.07 10.56
CA VAL A 203 13.53 6.82 11.82
C VAL A 203 14.92 6.55 12.37
N ARG A 204 15.35 5.27 12.39
CA ARG A 204 16.72 4.91 12.77
C ARG A 204 17.77 5.53 11.84
N LYS A 205 17.55 5.51 10.51
CA LYS A 205 18.46 6.13 9.53
C LYS A 205 18.53 7.65 9.70
N LYS A 206 17.41 8.31 10.04
CA LYS A 206 17.35 9.75 10.33
C LYS A 206 18.06 10.10 11.65
N GLU A 207 17.82 9.35 12.72
CA GLU A 207 18.50 9.53 14.01
C GLU A 207 20.02 9.31 13.90
N LEU A 208 20.47 8.35 13.08
CA LEU A 208 21.89 8.14 12.78
C LEU A 208 22.50 9.34 12.04
N LEU A 209 21.81 9.87 11.03
CA LEU A 209 22.27 11.04 10.27
C LEU A 209 22.32 12.32 11.12
N ASP A 210 21.33 12.52 11.99
CA ASP A 210 21.27 13.67 12.89
C ASP A 210 22.34 13.57 14.00
N ALA A 211 22.65 12.35 14.49
CA ALA A 211 23.73 12.11 15.45
C ALA A 211 25.14 12.35 14.86
N ASP A 212 25.35 12.01 13.59
CA ASP A 212 26.60 12.28 12.88
C ASP A 212 26.82 13.79 12.65
N ALA A 213 25.74 14.56 12.45
CA ALA A 213 25.79 16.02 12.31
C ALA A 213 26.16 16.72 13.63
N ASP A 214 25.62 16.27 14.75
CA ASP A 214 25.93 16.84 16.08
C ASP A 214 27.35 16.46 16.55
N SER A 215 27.82 15.26 16.21
CA SER A 215 29.22 14.86 16.46
C SER A 215 30.21 15.69 15.65
N ALA A 216 29.86 16.13 14.44
CA ALA A 216 30.72 16.97 13.61
C ALA A 216 30.82 18.41 14.11
N LEU A 217 29.79 18.94 14.79
CA LEU A 217 29.79 20.27 15.38
C LEU A 217 30.56 20.36 16.70
N SER A 218 30.71 19.25 17.44
CA SER A 218 31.46 19.20 18.70
C SER A 218 32.99 19.02 18.55
N GLN A 219 33.50 18.88 17.32
CA GLN A 219 34.94 18.75 17.04
C GLN A 219 35.57 20.01 16.41
N VAL A 220 34.85 21.14 16.42
CA VAL A 220 35.32 22.40 15.79
C VAL A 220 35.60 23.53 16.80
N ASP A 221 35.69 23.23 18.11
CA ASP A 221 36.19 24.14 19.14
C ASP A 221 37.58 23.73 19.67
#